data_AF-A0A7S4V8Q2-F1
#
_entry.id   AF-A0A7S4V8Q2-F1
#
_cell.length_a   1.000
_cell.length_b   1.000
_cell.length_c   1.000
_cell.angle_alpha   90.00
_cell.angle_beta   90.00
_cell.angle_gamma   90.00
#
_symmetry.space_group_name_H-M   'P 1'
#
loop_
_entity.id
_entity.type
_entity.pdbx_description
1 polymer ?
#
loop_
_entity_poly.entity_id
_entity_poly.type
_entity_poly.pdbx_seq_one_letter_code
_entity_poly.pdbx_strand_id
1 'polypeptide(L)'
;MNGTTDNDDDGWEVVAPKQKRRNNRKKDIPPPPVATYIPPPTTTTTLFEPYLLLLVGLQGSGKSTFASYLQTSMPWKYVRINQDTLGNRSACEELTRSTLLNLKEPRIPIIDRCNVNSEQRRSFLNIAQKEFKIPVDCIVFQYNLETCVGRCKQRGNNHETLRPGEERQAVERMADLWNPPSLSKNVTDVVLRQGKRGRDNVEIFRSVRYVSSFEMVDQLLKEYLKIE
;
A
#
# COMPACT_ATOMS: atom_id res chain seq x y z
N MET A 1 -49.98 -32.36 -24.71
CA MET A 1 -49.07 -32.63 -23.59
C MET A 1 -47.73 -31.99 -23.91
N ASN A 2 -47.30 -31.11 -23.00
CA ASN A 2 -46.00 -30.47 -22.74
C ASN A 2 -44.80 -30.89 -23.63
N GLY A 3 -43.87 -30.02 -24.01
CA GLY A 3 -43.61 -28.66 -23.56
C GLY A 3 -42.43 -28.01 -24.29
N THR A 4 -42.36 -26.69 -24.13
CA THR A 4 -41.29 -25.73 -24.40
C THR A 4 -39.97 -26.07 -23.72
N THR A 5 -38.84 -25.72 -24.35
CA THR A 5 -37.84 -24.77 -23.81
C THR A 5 -36.92 -24.22 -24.90
N ASP A 6 -36.76 -22.90 -24.85
CA ASP A 6 -35.87 -22.00 -25.56
C ASP A 6 -34.37 -22.18 -25.22
N ASN A 7 -33.52 -21.65 -26.12
CA ASN A 7 -32.20 -20.99 -25.94
C ASN A 7 -31.08 -21.76 -25.16
N ASP A 8 -29.79 -21.64 -25.43
CA ASP A 8 -28.97 -20.47 -25.76
C ASP A 8 -27.78 -20.86 -26.68
N ASP A 9 -27.42 -19.92 -27.55
CA ASP A 9 -26.21 -19.86 -28.35
C ASP A 9 -25.06 -19.37 -27.45
N ASP A 10 -24.33 -20.31 -26.86
CA ASP A 10 -23.13 -20.02 -26.06
C ASP A 10 -21.95 -19.79 -27.00
N GLY A 11 -21.84 -18.59 -27.56
CA GLY A 11 -20.77 -18.11 -28.44
C GLY A 11 -19.36 -18.13 -27.80
N TRP A 12 -18.82 -19.32 -27.55
CA TRP A 12 -17.42 -19.56 -27.21
C TRP A 12 -16.73 -20.29 -28.36
N GLU A 13 -16.21 -19.51 -29.30
CA GLU A 13 -15.32 -20.02 -30.35
C GLU A 13 -14.07 -20.69 -29.73
N VAL A 14 -13.95 -21.98 -30.01
CA VAL A 14 -12.73 -22.76 -30.29
C VAL A 14 -11.46 -22.38 -29.51
N VAL A 15 -11.22 -23.12 -28.43
CA VAL A 15 -9.95 -23.11 -27.67
C VAL A 15 -8.79 -23.54 -28.58
N ALA A 16 -7.88 -22.62 -28.89
CA ALA A 16 -6.67 -22.90 -29.66
C ALA A 16 -5.78 -23.98 -29.00
N PRO A 17 -5.00 -24.78 -29.77
CA PRO A 17 -4.27 -25.92 -29.22
C PRO A 17 -3.15 -25.48 -28.25
N LYS A 18 -2.99 -26.27 -27.19
CA LYS A 18 -2.00 -26.12 -26.11
C LYS A 18 -0.59 -25.82 -26.65
N GLN A 19 -0.18 -24.56 -26.62
CA GLN A 19 1.22 -24.19 -26.82
C GLN A 19 2.06 -24.73 -25.64
N LYS A 20 3.11 -25.50 -25.96
CA LYS A 20 4.11 -26.00 -25.01
C LYS A 20 4.56 -24.87 -24.08
N ARG A 21 4.26 -25.00 -22.78
CA ARG A 21 4.75 -24.10 -21.72
C ARG A 21 6.28 -24.07 -21.75
N ARG A 22 6.86 -23.04 -22.37
CA ARG A 22 8.26 -22.69 -22.20
C ARG A 22 8.49 -22.39 -20.71
N ASN A 23 9.42 -23.12 -20.10
CA ASN A 23 9.90 -22.88 -18.75
C ASN A 23 10.55 -21.48 -18.68
N ASN A 24 9.76 -20.47 -18.32
CA ASN A 24 10.24 -19.12 -17.99
C ASN A 24 10.37 -18.92 -16.46
N ARG A 25 10.76 -19.98 -15.74
CA ARG A 25 11.01 -19.90 -14.29
C ARG A 25 12.37 -19.25 -14.06
N LYS A 26 12.41 -17.94 -13.76
CA LYS A 26 13.33 -17.22 -12.82
C LYS A 26 13.73 -15.77 -13.18
N LYS A 27 13.29 -15.14 -14.28
CA LYS A 27 14.00 -13.92 -14.76
C LYS A 27 13.50 -12.52 -14.40
N ASP A 28 12.31 -12.27 -13.83
CA ASP A 28 11.77 -10.90 -13.91
C ASP A 28 11.47 -10.18 -12.57
N ILE A 29 11.97 -10.66 -11.43
CA ILE A 29 11.98 -9.84 -10.20
C ILE A 29 13.39 -9.29 -10.01
N PRO A 30 13.62 -7.99 -10.28
CA PRO A 30 14.90 -7.38 -9.92
C PRO A 30 15.14 -7.57 -8.42
N PRO A 31 16.38 -7.88 -7.99
CA PRO A 31 16.69 -7.92 -6.56
C PRO A 31 16.25 -6.59 -5.93
N PRO A 32 15.74 -6.61 -4.69
CA PRO A 32 15.36 -5.38 -4.03
C PRO A 32 16.57 -4.43 -4.06
N PRO A 33 16.38 -3.16 -4.41
CA PRO A 33 17.48 -2.21 -4.49
C PRO A 33 18.16 -2.14 -3.11
N VAL A 34 19.49 -2.11 -3.10
CA VAL A 34 20.26 -2.02 -1.85
C VAL A 34 20.18 -0.58 -1.38
N ALA A 35 19.48 -0.36 -0.26
CA ALA A 35 19.33 0.97 0.32
C ALA A 35 20.68 1.52 0.76
N THR A 36 21.02 2.72 0.28
CA THR A 36 22.20 3.47 0.73
C THR A 36 21.79 4.40 1.87
N TYR A 37 22.57 4.42 2.94
CA TYR A 37 22.37 5.35 4.05
C TYR A 37 22.65 6.79 3.60
N ILE A 38 21.73 7.69 3.91
CA ILE A 38 21.81 9.12 3.62
C ILE A 38 21.86 9.85 4.95
N PRO A 39 22.98 10.52 5.27
CA PRO A 39 23.12 11.21 6.55
C PRO A 39 22.12 12.38 6.67
N PRO A 40 21.78 12.78 7.90
CA PRO A 40 21.00 13.98 8.13
C PRO A 40 21.74 15.22 7.57
N PRO A 41 21.00 16.26 7.13
CA PRO A 41 21.59 17.55 6.77
C PRO A 41 22.50 18.08 7.89
N THR A 42 23.66 18.65 7.53
CA THR A 42 24.67 19.13 8.49
C THR A 42 24.22 20.35 9.30
N THR A 43 23.12 21.00 8.91
CA THR A 43 22.50 22.10 9.66
C THR A 43 21.86 21.59 10.95
N THR A 44 22.05 22.33 12.04
CA THR A 44 21.67 21.99 13.43
C THR A 44 20.17 21.74 13.66
N THR A 45 19.32 21.85 12.64
CA THR A 45 17.89 21.56 12.74
C THR A 45 17.43 20.78 11.50
N THR A 46 17.31 19.46 11.62
CA THR A 46 16.68 18.61 10.61
C THR A 46 15.16 18.70 10.69
N LEU A 47 14.62 19.90 10.54
CA LEU A 47 13.17 20.10 10.56
C LEU A 47 12.61 19.81 9.17
N PHE A 48 11.82 18.76 9.09
CA PHE A 48 10.88 18.53 8.01
C PHE A 48 9.45 18.73 8.55
N GLU A 49 8.54 19.11 7.66
CA GLU A 49 7.12 19.15 8.00
C GLU A 49 6.66 17.76 8.46
N PRO A 50 5.99 17.63 9.62
CA PRO A 50 5.41 16.36 10.05
C PRO A 50 4.29 15.92 9.11
N TYR A 51 4.28 14.64 8.74
CA TYR A 51 3.17 14.02 8.00
C TYR A 51 3.15 12.51 8.27
N LEU A 52 2.05 11.86 7.89
CA LEU A 52 1.93 10.40 7.91
C LEU A 52 1.95 9.87 6.48
N LEU A 53 2.78 8.84 6.22
CA LEU A 53 2.84 8.17 4.94
C LEU A 53 2.03 6.87 4.98
N LEU A 54 0.92 6.82 4.24
CA LEU A 54 0.00 5.69 4.21
C LEU A 54 0.18 4.87 2.94
N LEU A 55 0.67 3.64 3.06
CA LEU A 55 0.79 2.72 1.93
C LEU A 55 -0.51 1.91 1.76
N VAL A 56 -0.95 1.73 0.53
CA VAL A 56 -2.16 0.97 0.16
C VAL A 56 -1.81 0.01 -0.98
N GLY A 57 -2.29 -1.22 -0.94
CA GLY A 57 -2.02 -2.20 -1.99
C GLY A 57 -2.11 -3.64 -1.51
N LEU A 58 -2.29 -4.58 -2.44
CA LEU A 58 -2.39 -6.02 -2.15
C LEU A 58 -1.09 -6.60 -1.55
N GLN A 59 -1.17 -7.75 -0.89
CA GLN A 59 0.02 -8.51 -0.51
C GLN A 59 0.90 -8.77 -1.75
N GLY A 60 2.22 -8.62 -1.64
CA GLY A 60 3.12 -8.80 -2.80
C GLY A 60 3.20 -7.61 -3.76
N SER A 61 2.48 -6.51 -3.49
CA SER A 61 2.50 -5.31 -4.35
C SER A 61 3.78 -4.46 -4.25
N GLY A 62 4.66 -4.72 -3.26
CA GLY A 62 5.95 -4.01 -3.11
C GLY A 62 6.00 -2.94 -2.02
N LYS A 63 4.90 -2.68 -1.30
CA LYS A 63 4.83 -1.70 -0.19
C LYS A 63 5.99 -1.83 0.82
N SER A 64 6.18 -3.02 1.36
CA SER A 64 7.22 -3.30 2.36
C SER A 64 8.63 -3.12 1.84
N THR A 65 8.84 -3.33 0.53
CA THR A 65 10.12 -3.07 -0.12
C THR A 65 10.38 -1.56 -0.16
N PHE A 66 9.38 -0.77 -0.58
CA PHE A 66 9.46 0.69 -0.57
C PHE A 66 9.64 1.28 0.84
N ALA A 67 8.84 0.83 1.81
CA ALA A 67 8.92 1.29 3.20
C ALA A 67 10.27 0.97 3.84
N SER A 68 10.76 -0.26 3.65
CA SER A 68 12.08 -0.66 4.15
C SER A 68 13.18 0.16 3.52
N TYR A 69 13.10 0.42 2.21
CA TYR A 69 14.09 1.23 1.51
C TYR A 69 14.17 2.65 2.09
N LEU A 70 13.02 3.32 2.28
CA LEU A 70 12.98 4.64 2.92
C LEU A 70 13.56 4.64 4.33
N GLN A 71 13.15 3.68 5.17
CA GLN A 71 13.66 3.58 6.55
C GLN A 71 15.16 3.31 6.59
N THR A 72 15.67 2.37 5.77
CA THR A 72 17.09 2.04 5.77
C THR A 72 17.93 3.19 5.19
N SER A 73 17.42 3.89 4.18
CA SER A 73 18.13 5.03 3.60
C SER A 73 18.14 6.26 4.52
N MET A 74 17.04 6.58 5.20
CA MET A 74 16.97 7.72 6.13
C MET A 74 16.34 7.30 7.47
N PRO A 75 17.03 6.50 8.31
CA PRO A 75 16.47 6.00 9.57
C PRO A 75 16.22 7.10 10.61
N TRP A 76 16.92 8.24 10.45
CA TRP A 76 16.72 9.46 11.22
C TRP A 76 15.44 10.21 10.83
N LYS A 77 14.84 9.90 9.66
CA LYS A 77 13.66 10.59 9.12
C LYS A 77 12.42 9.71 9.10
N TYR A 78 12.55 8.45 8.72
CA TYR A 78 11.42 7.55 8.50
C TYR A 78 11.41 6.39 9.49
N VAL A 79 10.22 5.98 9.91
CA VAL A 79 10.02 4.75 10.67
C VAL A 79 8.90 3.93 10.03
N ARG A 80 9.19 2.68 9.68
CA ARG A 80 8.26 1.71 9.13
C ARG A 80 7.46 1.09 10.28
N ILE A 81 6.13 1.15 10.15
CA ILE A 81 5.17 0.59 11.08
C ILE A 81 4.39 -0.48 10.32
N ASN A 82 4.74 -1.76 10.53
CA ASN A 82 4.04 -2.91 9.96
C ASN A 82 3.35 -3.72 11.07
N GLN A 83 2.20 -4.33 10.74
CA GLN A 83 1.46 -5.14 11.70
C GLN A 83 2.15 -6.47 11.98
N ASP A 84 2.85 -7.03 11.00
CA ASP A 84 3.42 -8.37 11.13
C ASP A 84 4.52 -8.44 12.20
N THR A 85 5.29 -7.37 12.38
CA THR A 85 6.30 -7.28 13.46
C THR A 85 5.69 -6.86 14.81
N LEU A 86 4.57 -6.13 14.80
CA LEU A 86 3.92 -5.58 16.00
C LEU A 86 2.73 -6.43 16.52
N GLY A 87 2.36 -7.48 15.79
CA GLY A 87 1.29 -8.43 16.10
C GLY A 87 -0.11 -7.93 15.73
N ASN A 88 -0.52 -6.73 16.15
CA ASN A 88 -1.90 -6.26 15.98
C ASN A 88 -2.01 -4.77 15.58
N ARG A 89 -3.20 -4.37 15.12
CA ARG A 89 -3.47 -2.99 14.67
C ARG A 89 -3.27 -1.95 15.79
N SER A 90 -3.67 -2.27 17.03
CA SER A 90 -3.53 -1.35 18.16
C SER A 90 -2.07 -1.00 18.42
N ALA A 91 -1.17 -1.97 18.32
CA ALA A 91 0.27 -1.76 18.45
C ALA A 91 0.82 -0.86 17.33
N CYS A 92 0.33 -0.99 16.09
CA CYS A 92 0.67 -0.06 15.02
C CYS A 92 0.18 1.37 15.31
N GLU A 93 -1.06 1.51 15.80
CA GLU A 93 -1.65 2.81 16.16
C GLU A 93 -0.86 3.47 17.29
N GLU A 94 -0.48 2.72 18.33
CA GLU A 94 0.34 3.20 19.44
C GLU A 94 1.74 3.62 18.99
N LEU A 95 2.43 2.80 18.19
CA LEU A 95 3.74 3.18 17.65
C LEU A 95 3.66 4.43 16.75
N THR A 96 2.55 4.59 16.01
CA THR A 96 2.30 5.80 15.22
C THR A 96 2.22 7.02 16.13
N ARG A 97 1.43 6.96 17.20
CA ARG A 97 1.31 8.06 18.18
C ARG A 97 2.65 8.37 18.84
N SER A 98 3.36 7.36 19.32
CA SER A 98 4.66 7.51 19.97
C SER A 98 5.71 8.12 19.05
N THR A 99 5.68 7.78 17.76
CA THR A 99 6.55 8.40 16.75
C THR A 99 6.24 9.89 16.59
N LEU A 100 4.95 10.24 16.47
CA LEU A 100 4.52 11.62 16.25
C LEU A 100 4.68 12.51 17.50
N LEU A 101 4.63 11.93 18.70
CA LEU A 101 4.86 12.63 19.97
C LEU A 101 6.35 12.88 20.26
N ASN A 102 7.27 12.17 19.60
CA ASN A 102 8.68 12.32 19.85
C ASN A 102 9.24 13.59 19.20
N LEU A 103 9.16 14.71 19.93
CA LEU A 103 9.67 16.00 19.46
C LEU A 103 11.20 16.12 19.55
N LYS A 104 11.87 15.21 20.26
CA LYS A 104 13.35 15.20 20.36
C LYS A 104 13.99 14.60 19.12
N GLU A 105 13.35 13.56 18.59
CA GLU A 105 13.77 12.85 17.38
C GLU A 105 12.55 12.72 16.44
N PRO A 106 12.12 13.84 15.83
CA PRO A 106 10.96 13.82 14.95
C PRO A 106 11.21 12.87 13.79
N ARG A 107 10.22 12.03 13.49
CA ARG A 107 10.23 11.06 12.38
C ARG A 107 8.85 10.98 11.72
N ILE A 108 8.85 10.59 10.46
CA ILE A 108 7.66 10.34 9.65
C ILE A 108 7.29 8.85 9.78
N PRO A 109 6.11 8.51 10.34
CA PRO A 109 5.62 7.15 10.34
C PRO A 109 5.17 6.73 8.93
N ILE A 110 5.65 5.58 8.48
CA ILE A 110 5.24 4.88 7.26
C ILE A 110 4.35 3.70 7.66
N ILE A 111 3.07 3.78 7.35
CA ILE A 111 2.11 2.71 7.64
C ILE A 111 2.17 1.67 6.53
N ASP A 112 2.94 0.61 6.76
CA ASP A 112 3.12 -0.52 5.83
C ASP A 112 2.13 -1.65 6.16
N ARG A 113 0.88 -1.43 5.78
CA ARG A 113 -0.21 -2.42 5.82
C ARG A 113 -0.88 -2.45 4.46
N CYS A 114 -1.75 -3.43 4.20
CA CYS A 114 -2.46 -3.51 2.92
C CYS A 114 -3.48 -2.37 2.74
N ASN A 115 -4.17 -1.98 3.83
CA ASN A 115 -5.03 -0.79 3.87
C ASN A 115 -6.03 -0.70 2.70
N VAL A 116 -6.57 -1.86 2.31
CA VAL A 116 -7.31 -2.04 1.04
C VAL A 116 -8.68 -1.41 1.05
N ASN A 117 -9.25 -1.12 2.23
CA ASN A 117 -10.53 -0.44 2.37
C ASN A 117 -10.47 0.79 3.28
N SER A 118 -11.51 1.63 3.20
CA SER A 118 -11.58 2.89 3.96
C SER A 118 -11.62 2.66 5.47
N GLU A 119 -12.20 1.56 5.94
CA GLU A 119 -12.22 1.25 7.37
C GLU A 119 -10.82 1.03 7.93
N GLN A 120 -9.97 0.28 7.22
CA GLN A 120 -8.58 0.07 7.61
C GLN A 120 -7.77 1.35 7.61
N ARG A 121 -8.04 2.26 6.66
CA ARG A 121 -7.36 3.57 6.55
C ARG A 121 -7.82 4.56 7.60
N ARG A 122 -9.10 4.51 7.99
CA ARG A 122 -9.74 5.43 8.93
C ARG A 122 -9.01 5.56 10.26
N SER A 123 -8.50 4.45 10.82
CA SER A 123 -7.72 4.47 12.07
C SER A 123 -6.54 5.45 11.99
N PHE A 124 -5.73 5.34 10.94
CA PHE A 124 -4.53 6.16 10.78
C PHE A 124 -4.83 7.59 10.32
N LEU A 125 -5.88 7.76 9.50
CA LEU A 125 -6.40 9.08 9.15
C LEU A 125 -6.86 9.85 10.39
N ASN A 126 -7.61 9.20 11.29
CA ASN A 126 -8.05 9.81 12.54
C ASN A 126 -6.86 10.22 13.41
N ILE A 127 -5.84 9.38 13.55
CA ILE A 127 -4.62 9.74 14.30
C ILE A 127 -4.00 11.00 13.69
N ALA A 128 -3.66 10.98 12.41
CA ALA A 128 -3.01 12.11 11.76
C ALA A 128 -3.84 13.41 11.82
N GLN A 129 -5.13 13.34 11.50
CA GLN A 129 -5.96 14.54 11.25
C GLN A 129 -6.72 15.03 12.47
N LYS A 130 -7.19 14.12 13.33
CA LYS A 130 -7.99 14.49 14.51
C LYS A 130 -7.09 14.74 15.71
N GLU A 131 -6.10 13.89 15.93
CA GLU A 131 -5.21 13.96 17.10
C GLU A 131 -4.02 14.89 16.86
N PHE A 132 -3.29 14.73 15.75
CA PHE A 132 -2.02 15.45 15.52
C PHE A 132 -2.12 16.66 14.58
N LYS A 133 -3.22 16.82 13.84
CA LYS A 133 -3.44 17.88 12.84
C LYS A 133 -2.37 17.93 11.74
N ILE A 134 -1.84 16.78 11.34
CA ILE A 134 -0.83 16.65 10.28
C ILE A 134 -1.43 16.13 8.97
N PRO A 135 -0.85 16.48 7.81
CA PRO A 135 -1.27 15.93 6.54
C PRO A 135 -0.94 14.44 6.41
N VAL A 136 -1.65 13.78 5.49
CA VAL A 136 -1.44 12.37 5.11
C VAL A 136 -1.15 12.29 3.63
N ASP A 137 -0.03 11.68 3.27
CA ASP A 137 0.29 11.30 1.89
C ASP A 137 -0.01 9.82 1.69
N CYS A 138 -0.70 9.48 0.61
CA CYS A 138 -1.10 8.12 0.30
C CYS A 138 -0.41 7.62 -0.97
N ILE A 139 0.19 6.43 -0.90
CA ILE A 139 0.78 5.75 -2.06
C ILE A 139 0.03 4.43 -2.30
N VAL A 140 -0.57 4.31 -3.49
CA VAL A 140 -1.36 3.15 -3.91
C VAL A 140 -0.55 2.28 -4.86
N PHE A 141 -0.13 1.11 -4.40
CA PHE A 141 0.57 0.09 -5.18
C PHE A 141 -0.43 -0.77 -5.94
N GLN A 142 -0.72 -0.37 -7.17
CA GLN A 142 -1.71 -0.96 -8.05
C GLN A 142 -1.05 -1.95 -9.03
N TYR A 143 -0.77 -3.14 -8.52
CA TYR A 143 -0.31 -4.28 -9.33
C TYR A 143 -1.46 -5.27 -9.53
N ASN A 144 -1.50 -5.92 -10.69
CA ASN A 144 -2.53 -6.93 -10.95
C ASN A 144 -2.41 -8.12 -9.96
N LEU A 145 -3.55 -8.79 -9.74
CA LEU A 145 -3.68 -9.89 -8.78
C LEU A 145 -2.65 -11.00 -9.02
N GLU A 146 -2.52 -11.45 -10.28
CA GLU A 146 -1.61 -12.55 -10.63
C GLU A 146 -0.13 -12.21 -10.37
N THR A 147 0.27 -10.95 -10.60
CA THR A 147 1.62 -10.47 -10.26
C THR A 147 1.84 -10.51 -8.75
N CYS A 148 0.88 -10.04 -7.98
CA CYS A 148 0.92 -10.05 -6.52
C CYS A 148 1.01 -11.48 -5.97
N VAL A 149 0.15 -12.38 -6.45
CA VAL A 149 0.16 -13.81 -6.10
C VAL A 149 1.48 -14.48 -6.49
N GLY A 150 1.97 -14.23 -7.71
CA GLY A 150 3.24 -14.74 -8.20
C GLY A 150 4.41 -14.30 -7.32
N ARG A 151 4.44 -13.03 -6.92
CA ARG A 151 5.45 -12.47 -6.01
C ARG A 151 5.36 -13.08 -4.61
N CYS A 152 4.16 -13.26 -4.05
CA CYS A 152 4.00 -13.92 -2.75
C CYS A 152 4.52 -15.37 -2.78
N LYS A 153 4.18 -16.14 -3.82
CA LYS A 153 4.67 -17.52 -3.98
C LYS A 153 6.19 -17.61 -4.14
N GLN A 154 6.79 -16.67 -4.87
CA GLN A 154 8.24 -16.65 -5.09
C GLN A 154 9.03 -16.29 -3.83
N ARG A 155 8.42 -15.53 -2.90
CA ARG A 155 9.04 -15.23 -1.60
C ARG A 155 9.12 -16.47 -0.70
N GLY A 156 8.32 -17.52 -0.95
CA GLY A 156 8.32 -18.74 -0.14
C GLY A 156 8.17 -18.41 1.35
N ASN A 157 8.99 -19.01 2.22
CA ASN A 157 8.97 -18.76 3.66
C ASN A 157 9.42 -17.33 4.08
N ASN A 158 9.88 -16.48 3.15
CA ASN A 158 10.30 -15.10 3.45
C ASN A 158 9.16 -14.07 3.36
N HIS A 159 7.90 -14.51 3.34
CA HIS A 159 6.77 -13.61 3.59
C HIS A 159 6.44 -13.58 5.09
N GLU A 160 6.21 -12.39 5.64
CA GLU A 160 5.94 -12.20 7.07
C GLU A 160 4.53 -12.71 7.49
N THR A 161 3.60 -12.92 6.54
CA THR A 161 2.15 -13.03 6.84
C THR A 161 1.43 -14.30 6.35
N LEU A 162 1.97 -15.06 5.40
CA LEU A 162 1.23 -16.14 4.74
C LEU A 162 1.72 -17.52 5.20
N ARG A 163 0.86 -18.54 5.10
CA ARG A 163 1.31 -19.93 5.20
C ARG A 163 1.60 -20.43 3.78
N PRO A 164 2.65 -21.26 3.57
CA PRO A 164 2.92 -21.84 2.27
C PRO A 164 1.66 -22.52 1.70
N GLY A 165 1.23 -22.12 0.50
CA GLY A 165 0.05 -22.65 -0.18
C GLY A 165 -1.26 -21.86 0.00
N GLU A 166 -1.31 -20.89 0.93
CA GLU A 166 -2.48 -20.02 1.14
C GLU A 166 -2.36 -18.65 0.47
N GLU A 167 -1.28 -18.40 -0.28
CA GLU A 167 -0.93 -17.06 -0.74
C GLU A 167 -1.98 -16.49 -1.69
N ARG A 168 -2.50 -17.33 -2.60
CA ARG A 168 -3.55 -16.93 -3.55
C ARG A 168 -4.79 -16.47 -2.81
N GLN A 169 -5.32 -17.31 -1.92
CA GLN A 169 -6.56 -17.02 -1.18
C GLN A 169 -6.44 -15.74 -0.35
N ALA A 170 -5.28 -15.51 0.27
CA ALA A 170 -5.08 -14.30 1.06
C ALA A 170 -5.05 -13.04 0.19
N VAL A 171 -4.41 -13.08 -0.99
CA VAL A 171 -4.38 -11.93 -1.91
C VAL A 171 -5.77 -11.69 -2.50
N GLU A 172 -6.50 -12.76 -2.87
CA GLU A 172 -7.89 -12.70 -3.36
C GLU A 172 -8.83 -12.08 -2.32
N ARG A 173 -8.80 -12.54 -1.05
CA ARG A 173 -9.57 -11.92 0.04
C ARG A 173 -9.28 -10.42 0.20
N MET A 174 -8.04 -9.99 -0.01
CA MET A 174 -7.69 -8.57 0.04
C MET A 174 -8.19 -7.80 -1.18
N ALA A 175 -8.23 -8.44 -2.35
CA ALA A 175 -8.76 -7.87 -3.57
C ALA A 175 -10.29 -7.70 -3.50
N ASP A 176 -11.01 -8.66 -2.90
CA ASP A 176 -12.46 -8.57 -2.69
C ASP A 176 -12.83 -7.40 -1.76
N LEU A 177 -11.96 -7.08 -0.80
CA LEU A 177 -12.11 -5.94 0.10
C LEU A 177 -11.66 -4.61 -0.52
N TRP A 178 -11.18 -4.59 -1.76
CA TRP A 178 -10.58 -3.40 -2.34
C TRP A 178 -11.59 -2.26 -2.52
N ASN A 179 -11.41 -1.19 -1.73
CA ASN A 179 -12.04 0.09 -1.93
C ASN A 179 -10.94 1.15 -2.09
N PRO A 180 -10.71 1.69 -3.31
CA PRO A 180 -9.61 2.61 -3.56
C PRO A 180 -9.76 3.90 -2.73
N PRO A 181 -8.65 4.55 -2.33
CA PRO A 181 -8.72 5.83 -1.64
C PRO A 181 -9.38 6.87 -2.55
N SER A 182 -10.44 7.51 -2.07
CA SER A 182 -11.08 8.60 -2.80
C SER A 182 -10.22 9.86 -2.72
N LEU A 183 -9.78 10.39 -3.85
CA LEU A 183 -9.14 11.71 -3.93
C LEU A 183 -10.18 12.79 -3.60
N SER A 184 -10.13 13.26 -2.36
CA SER A 184 -10.96 14.35 -1.88
C SER A 184 -10.08 15.40 -1.21
N LYS A 185 -9.99 16.59 -1.81
CA LYS A 185 -9.12 17.65 -1.31
C LYS A 185 -9.74 18.38 -0.11
N ASN A 186 -11.08 18.49 -0.08
CA ASN A 186 -11.84 19.15 0.98
C ASN A 186 -13.14 18.39 1.27
N VAL A 187 -13.65 18.50 2.51
CA VAL A 187 -14.95 17.91 2.92
C VAL A 187 -16.09 18.37 1.99
N THR A 188 -16.03 19.61 1.51
CA THR A 188 -17.04 20.22 0.62
C THR A 188 -17.16 19.49 -0.72
N ASP A 189 -16.05 19.06 -1.33
CA ASP A 189 -16.07 18.31 -2.60
C ASP A 189 -16.76 16.95 -2.48
N VAL A 190 -16.75 16.36 -1.28
CA VAL A 190 -17.32 15.03 -1.02
C VAL A 190 -18.79 15.10 -0.66
N VAL A 191 -19.20 16.13 0.08
CA VAL A 191 -20.61 16.38 0.38
C VAL A 191 -21.43 16.59 -0.90
N LEU A 192 -20.83 17.21 -1.93
CA LEU A 192 -21.46 17.37 -3.25
C LEU A 192 -21.61 16.03 -4.00
N ARG A 193 -20.72 15.05 -3.78
CA ARG A 193 -20.73 13.75 -4.46
C ARG A 193 -21.51 12.64 -3.74
N GLN A 194 -21.66 12.70 -2.42
CA GLN A 194 -22.22 11.59 -1.61
C GLN A 194 -23.42 11.96 -0.72
N GLY A 195 -23.91 13.20 -0.76
CA GLY A 195 -25.07 13.64 0.02
C GLY A 195 -24.84 13.70 1.54
N LYS A 196 -25.86 14.12 2.30
CA LYS A 196 -25.77 14.48 3.74
C LYS A 196 -25.32 13.33 4.68
N ARG A 197 -25.37 12.08 4.23
CA ARG A 197 -25.06 10.86 5.02
C ARG A 197 -23.57 10.45 4.97
N GLY A 198 -22.75 11.06 4.10
CA GLY A 198 -21.35 10.69 3.86
C GLY A 198 -20.27 11.51 4.59
N ARG A 199 -20.65 12.47 5.46
CA ARG A 199 -19.69 13.41 6.08
C ARG A 199 -18.64 12.74 6.98
N ASP A 200 -18.97 11.64 7.65
CA ASP A 200 -18.07 10.99 8.62
C ASP A 200 -17.14 9.94 8.00
N ASN A 201 -17.31 9.62 6.71
CA ASN A 201 -16.52 8.61 5.98
C ASN A 201 -15.63 9.22 4.89
N VAL A 202 -15.43 10.54 4.90
CA VAL A 202 -14.59 11.22 3.93
C VAL A 202 -13.13 10.97 4.24
N GLU A 203 -12.42 10.33 3.30
CA GLU A 203 -10.98 10.20 3.36
C GLU A 203 -10.33 11.44 2.78
N ILE A 204 -9.59 12.16 3.62
CA ILE A 204 -8.84 13.37 3.22
C ILE A 204 -7.38 12.98 3.10
N PHE A 205 -6.76 13.31 1.98
CA PHE A 205 -5.32 13.11 1.75
C PHE A 205 -4.73 14.41 1.22
N ARG A 206 -3.53 14.78 1.68
CA ARG A 206 -2.75 15.85 1.06
C ARG A 206 -2.38 15.46 -0.37
N SER A 207 -1.97 14.21 -0.56
CA SER A 207 -1.66 13.64 -1.87
C SER A 207 -2.07 12.17 -1.96
N VAL A 208 -2.47 11.72 -3.16
CA VAL A 208 -2.63 10.31 -3.50
C VAL A 208 -1.84 10.05 -4.78
N ARG A 209 -0.86 9.16 -4.71
CA ARG A 209 -0.02 8.74 -5.83
C ARG A 209 -0.27 7.28 -6.14
N TYR A 210 -0.50 6.93 -7.39
CA TYR A 210 -0.64 5.54 -7.83
C TYR A 210 0.67 5.08 -8.46
N VAL A 211 1.12 3.87 -8.12
CA VAL A 211 2.29 3.24 -8.72
C VAL A 211 1.93 1.83 -9.19
N SER A 212 2.29 1.51 -10.42
CA SER A 212 1.99 0.21 -11.06
C SER A 212 3.19 -0.44 -11.74
N SER A 213 4.36 0.20 -11.68
CA SER A 213 5.63 -0.30 -12.22
C SER A 213 6.79 -0.03 -11.25
N PHE A 214 7.90 -0.75 -11.43
CA PHE A 214 9.12 -0.50 -10.65
C PHE A 214 9.71 0.88 -10.94
N GLU A 215 9.67 1.33 -12.19
CA GLU A 215 10.14 2.65 -12.58
C GLU A 215 9.41 3.78 -11.82
N MET A 216 8.09 3.68 -11.67
CA MET A 216 7.33 4.66 -10.88
C MET A 216 7.70 4.62 -9.40
N VAL A 217 8.00 3.43 -8.87
CA VAL A 217 8.47 3.27 -7.48
C VAL A 217 9.85 3.91 -7.31
N ASP A 218 10.75 3.73 -8.27
CA ASP A 218 12.11 4.30 -8.23
C ASP A 218 12.06 5.84 -8.34
N GLN A 219 11.23 6.39 -9.22
CA GLN A 219 10.98 7.83 -9.30
C GLN A 219 10.44 8.38 -7.98
N LEU A 220 9.53 7.65 -7.34
CA LEU A 220 8.98 8.05 -6.05
C LEU A 220 10.04 7.96 -4.94
N LEU A 221 10.90 6.94 -4.93
CA LEU A 221 12.01 6.85 -3.99
C LEU A 221 12.96 8.04 -4.15
N LYS A 222 13.31 8.41 -5.38
CA LYS A 222 14.11 9.61 -5.66
C LYS A 222 13.45 10.88 -5.08
N GLU A 223 12.15 11.06 -5.27
CA GLU A 223 11.38 12.18 -4.71
C GLU A 223 11.45 12.22 -3.17
N TYR A 224 11.17 11.11 -2.50
CA TYR A 224 11.15 11.04 -1.03
C TYR A 224 12.53 11.12 -0.38
N LEU A 225 13.56 10.66 -1.09
CA LEU A 225 14.96 10.71 -0.65
C LEU A 225 15.67 12.00 -1.09
N LYS A 226 15.03 12.84 -1.91
CA LYS A 226 15.62 14.05 -2.50
C LYS A 226 16.95 13.76 -3.21
N ILE A 227 16.98 12.68 -3.99
CA ILE A 227 18.12 12.28 -4.81
C ILE A 227 17.78 12.62 -6.26
N GLU A 228 18.65 13.34 -6.96
CA GLU A 228 18.53 13.63 -8.40
C GLU A 228 18.76 12.37 -9.26
#